data_AF-C0N5T2-F1
#
_entry.id   AF-C0N5T2-F1
#
_cell.length_a   1.000
_cell.length_b   1.000
_cell.length_c   1.000
_cell.angle_alpha   90.00
_cell.angle_beta   90.00
_cell.angle_gamma   90.00
#
_symmetry.space_group_name_H-M   'P 1'
#
loop_
_entity.id
_entity.type
_entity.pdbx_description
1 polymer ?
#
loop_
_entity_poly.entity_id
_entity_poly.type
_entity_poly.pdbx_seq_one_letter_code
_entity_poly.pdbx_strand_id
1 'polypeptide(L)'
;MYEELAFLKEFAGKDADFIKSTLGEPDSIEKKENTSGTIEFWIYRDLVTQVNSDKRYRFTQIGIVNDAVETLGHTNRIPNK
;
A
#
# COMPACT_ATOMS: atom_id res chain seq x y z
N MET A 1 8.25 -1.19 11.03
CA MET A 1 6.93 -1.76 11.39
C MET A 1 6.03 -0.59 11.69
N TYR A 2 4.83 -0.56 11.11
CA TYR A 2 3.98 0.63 11.16
C TYR A 2 2.66 0.37 11.87
N GLU A 3 2.19 1.38 12.61
CA GLU A 3 0.78 1.48 13.02
C GLU A 3 -0.04 2.13 11.90
N GLU A 4 -1.34 1.84 11.81
CA GLU A 4 -2.23 2.31 10.73
C GLU A 4 -2.14 3.83 10.49
N LEU A 5 -2.26 4.64 11.54
CA LEU A 5 -2.23 6.11 11.41
C LEU A 5 -0.84 6.65 11.08
N ALA A 6 0.22 6.01 11.58
CA ALA A 6 1.59 6.39 11.25
C ALA A 6 1.90 6.07 9.79
N PHE A 7 1.47 4.88 9.33
CA PHE A 7 1.61 4.45 7.95
C PHE A 7 0.93 5.42 6.99
N LEU A 8 -0.33 5.79 7.27
CA LEU A 8 -1.06 6.77 6.46
C LEU A 8 -0.31 8.10 6.33
N LYS A 9 0.20 8.63 7.46
CA LYS A 9 0.91 9.92 7.47
C LYS A 9 2.24 9.89 6.74
N GLU A 10 2.94 8.77 6.77
CA GLU A 10 4.25 8.62 6.14
C GLU A 10 4.15 8.53 4.63
N PHE A 11 3.16 7.80 4.12
CA PHE A 11 3.10 7.39 2.72
C PHE A 11 2.05 8.10 1.86
N ALA A 12 1.04 8.75 2.43
CA ALA A 12 0.04 9.48 1.64
C ALA A 12 0.69 10.60 0.79
N GLY A 13 0.35 10.65 -0.50
CA GLY A 13 0.87 11.64 -1.44
C GLY A 13 2.35 11.50 -1.80
N LYS A 14 3.02 10.41 -1.37
CA LYS A 14 4.39 10.11 -1.79
C LYS A 14 4.42 9.44 -3.16
N ASP A 15 5.57 9.50 -3.81
CA ASP A 15 5.82 8.86 -5.09
C ASP A 15 6.23 7.38 -4.95
N ALA A 16 6.17 6.66 -6.08
CA ALA A 16 6.48 5.24 -6.14
C ALA A 16 7.92 4.92 -5.71
N ASP A 17 8.88 5.80 -6.04
CA ASP A 17 10.29 5.64 -5.71
C ASP A 17 10.54 5.75 -4.20
N PHE A 18 9.87 6.67 -3.52
CA PHE A 18 9.90 6.78 -2.07
C PHE A 18 9.33 5.53 -1.41
N ILE A 19 8.24 4.97 -1.93
CA ILE A 19 7.67 3.71 -1.42
C ILE A 19 8.69 2.58 -1.53
N LYS A 20 9.28 2.37 -2.72
CA LYS A 20 10.23 1.27 -2.93
C LYS A 20 11.52 1.41 -2.12
N SER A 21 12.05 2.62 -2.01
CA SER A 21 13.26 2.87 -1.21
C SER A 21 13.02 2.64 0.28
N THR A 22 11.79 2.84 0.76
CA THR A 22 11.44 2.69 2.18
C THR A 22 10.98 1.27 2.53
N LEU A 23 10.12 0.67 1.69
CA LEU A 23 9.46 -0.61 1.97
C LEU A 23 10.06 -1.80 1.22
N GLY A 24 10.93 -1.55 0.24
CA GLY A 24 11.42 -2.57 -0.69
C GLY A 24 10.42 -2.85 -1.82
N GLU A 25 10.60 -3.98 -2.51
CA GLU A 25 9.70 -4.38 -3.59
C GLU A 25 8.36 -4.94 -3.04
N PRO A 26 7.23 -4.58 -3.64
CA PRO A 26 5.94 -5.18 -3.31
C PRO A 26 5.87 -6.66 -3.70
N ASP A 27 5.06 -7.44 -3.00
CA ASP A 27 4.76 -8.83 -3.32
C ASP A 27 4.06 -8.96 -4.69
N SER A 28 3.26 -7.97 -5.07
CA SER A 28 2.64 -7.90 -6.39
C SER A 28 2.30 -6.47 -6.80
N ILE A 29 2.36 -6.22 -8.10
CA ILE A 29 1.93 -4.96 -8.73
C ILE A 29 0.86 -5.30 -9.78
N GLU A 30 -0.31 -4.68 -9.68
CA GLU A 30 -1.31 -4.65 -10.74
C GLU A 30 -1.36 -3.25 -11.35
N LYS A 31 -1.05 -3.13 -12.63
CA LYS A 31 -1.05 -1.87 -13.38
C LYS A 31 -2.26 -1.79 -14.32
N LYS A 32 -2.94 -0.64 -14.32
CA LYS A 32 -4.04 -0.29 -15.23
C LYS A 32 -3.81 1.09 -15.82
N GLU A 33 -4.12 1.25 -17.09
CA GLU A 33 -4.06 2.53 -17.79
C GLU A 33 -5.47 2.93 -18.21
N ASN A 34 -5.83 4.19 -18.00
CA ASN A 34 -7.10 4.75 -18.44
C ASN A 34 -6.92 6.19 -18.94
N THR A 35 -8.03 6.85 -19.30
CA THR A 35 -8.02 8.23 -19.83
C THR A 35 -7.44 9.27 -18.87
N SER A 36 -7.39 8.97 -17.57
CA SER A 36 -6.86 9.83 -16.51
C SER A 36 -5.41 9.52 -16.15
N GLY A 37 -4.80 8.53 -16.80
CA GLY A 37 -3.40 8.17 -16.68
C GLY A 37 -3.16 6.75 -16.18
N THR A 38 -2.09 6.57 -15.40
CA THR A 38 -1.65 5.26 -14.89
C THR A 38 -2.11 5.08 -13.46
N ILE A 39 -2.70 3.91 -13.19
CA ILE A 39 -3.10 3.46 -11.85
C ILE A 39 -2.35 2.16 -11.54
N GLU A 40 -1.69 2.12 -10.39
CA GLU A 40 -1.01 0.93 -9.89
C GLU A 40 -1.55 0.55 -8.52
N PHE A 41 -1.72 -0.75 -8.30
CA PHE A 41 -2.08 -1.34 -7.02
C PHE A 41 -0.95 -2.24 -6.56
N TRP A 42 -0.25 -1.81 -5.51
CA TRP A 42 0.87 -2.52 -4.94
C TRP A 42 0.42 -3.25 -3.68
N ILE A 43 0.78 -4.52 -3.55
CA ILE A 43 0.45 -5.34 -2.37
C ILE A 43 1.72 -5.69 -1.62
N TYR A 44 1.68 -5.49 -0.30
CA TYR A 44 2.69 -5.94 0.66
C TYR A 44 2.05 -6.86 1.69
N ARG A 45 2.80 -7.83 2.21
CA ARG A 45 2.37 -8.71 3.30
C ARG A 45 2.93 -8.29 4.65
N ASP A 46 2.12 -8.49 5.69
CA ASP A 46 2.52 -8.41 7.11
C ASP A 46 3.25 -7.11 7.52
N LEU A 47 2.89 -5.98 6.87
CA LEU A 47 3.60 -4.70 6.97
C LEU A 47 3.06 -3.79 8.09
N VAL A 48 1.74 -3.79 8.29
CA VAL A 48 1.05 -2.90 9.22
C VAL A 48 0.41 -3.69 10.36
N THR A 49 0.58 -3.16 11.57
CA THR A 49 0.03 -3.69 12.83
C THR A 49 -1.35 -3.10 13.08
N GLN A 50 -2.28 -3.93 13.58
CA GLN A 50 -3.62 -3.52 13.94
C GLN A 50 -3.58 -2.62 15.18
N VAL A 51 -4.40 -1.57 15.21
CA VAL A 51 -4.47 -0.67 16.37
C VAL A 51 -4.82 -1.46 17.65
N ASN A 52 -4.09 -1.19 18.74
CA ASN A 52 -4.26 -1.86 20.03
C ASN A 52 -4.13 -3.40 19.98
N SER A 53 -3.33 -3.93 19.07
CA SER A 53 -3.18 -5.37 18.87
C SER A 53 -1.77 -5.71 18.38
N ASP A 54 -1.21 -6.82 18.87
CA ASP A 54 0.07 -7.35 18.36
C ASP A 54 -0.08 -8.05 16.99
N LYS A 55 -1.31 -8.13 16.48
CA LYS A 55 -1.61 -8.78 15.20
C LYS A 55 -1.33 -7.84 14.04
N ARG A 56 -0.88 -8.43 12.93
CA ARG A 56 -0.65 -7.73 11.67
C ARG A 56 -1.82 -7.92 10.72
N TYR A 57 -1.98 -6.99 9.80
CA TYR A 57 -2.76 -7.25 8.60
C TYR A 57 -1.94 -8.12 7.66
N ARG A 58 -2.59 -9.16 7.12
CA ARG A 58 -1.98 -10.05 6.14
C ARG A 58 -1.57 -9.31 4.86
N PHE A 59 -2.31 -8.27 4.50
CA PHE A 59 -2.08 -7.48 3.30
C PHE A 59 -2.18 -5.98 3.58
N THR A 60 -1.30 -5.21 2.95
CA THR A 60 -1.37 -3.76 2.79
C THR A 60 -1.39 -3.46 1.30
N GLN A 61 -2.40 -2.72 0.86
CA GLN A 61 -2.53 -2.24 -0.51
C GLN A 61 -2.20 -0.75 -0.56
N ILE A 62 -1.34 -0.38 -1.50
CA ILE A 62 -1.01 1.00 -1.85
C ILE A 62 -1.50 1.25 -3.27
N GLY A 63 -2.46 2.16 -3.43
CA GLY A 63 -2.94 2.60 -4.74
C GLY A 63 -2.24 3.89 -5.14
N ILE A 64 -1.52 3.83 -6.25
CA ILE A 64 -0.74 4.92 -6.82
C ILE A 64 -1.43 5.38 -8.10
N VAL A 65 -1.72 6.66 -8.22
CA VAL A 65 -2.30 7.26 -9.43
C VAL A 65 -1.35 8.36 -9.90
N ASN A 66 -0.91 8.27 -11.17
CA ASN A 66 0.01 9.24 -11.76
C ASN A 66 1.23 9.54 -10.88
N ASP A 67 1.85 8.48 -10.35
CA ASP A 67 3.04 8.53 -9.49
C ASP A 67 2.83 9.19 -8.11
N ALA A 68 1.60 9.25 -7.61
CA ALA A 68 1.31 9.67 -6.25
C ALA A 68 0.42 8.65 -5.53
N VAL A 69 0.71 8.38 -4.26
CA VAL A 69 -0.13 7.54 -3.39
C VAL A 69 -1.44 8.26 -3.09
N GLU A 70 -2.53 7.70 -3.60
CA GLU A 70 -3.90 8.21 -3.41
C GLU A 70 -4.70 7.37 -2.41
N THR A 71 -4.42 6.06 -2.32
CA THR A 71 -5.17 5.17 -1.43
C THR A 71 -4.26 4.22 -0.68
N LEU A 72 -4.59 3.99 0.59
CA LEU A 72 -3.92 3.03 1.46
C LEU A 72 -5.00 2.17 2.14
N GLY A 73 -4.80 0.86 2.15
CA GLY A 73 -5.75 -0.06 2.76
C GLY A 73 -5.06 -1.28 3.36
N HIS A 74 -5.67 -1.85 4.39
CA HIS A 74 -5.16 -3.04 5.07
C HIS A 74 -6.27 -4.08 5.18
N THR A 75 -5.95 -5.35 4.95
CA THR A 75 -6.96 -6.41 4.99
C THR A 75 -6.36 -7.76 5.35
N ASN A 76 -7.17 -8.60 5.99
CA ASN A 76 -6.88 -10.02 6.18
C ASN A 76 -7.59 -10.90 5.14
N ARG A 77 -8.49 -10.31 4.34
CA ARG A 77 -9.14 -11.00 3.24
C ARG A 77 -8.14 -11.20 2.12
N ILE A 78 -8.18 -12.37 1.49
CA ILE A 78 -7.38 -12.64 0.30
C ILE A 78 -7.91 -11.73 -0.81
N PRO A 79 -7.10 -10.83 -1.38
CA PRO A 79 -7.49 -10.07 -2.55
C PRO A 79 -7.76 -11.08 -3.69
N ASN A 80 -8.97 -11.05 -4.25
CA ASN A 80 -9.44 -11.87 -5.38
C ASN A 80 -9.62 -13.38 -5.12
N LYS A 81 -10.61 -13.73 -4.29
CA LYS A 81 -11.38 -14.97 -4.47
C LYS A 81 -12.82 -14.63 -4.81
#